data_AF-X1JNC4-F1
#
_entry.id   AF-X1JNC4-F1
#
_cell.length_a   1.000
_cell.length_b   1.000
_cell.length_c   1.000
_cell.angle_alpha   90.00
_cell.angle_beta   90.00
_cell.angle_gamma   90.00
#
_symmetry.space_group_name_H-M   'P 1'
#
loop_
_entity.id
_entity.type
_entity.pdbx_description
1 polymer ?
#
loop_
_entity_poly.entity_id
_entity_poly.type
_entity_poly.pdbx_seq_one_letter_code
_entity_poly.pdbx_strand_id
1 'polypeptide(L)'
;MYPTIMASNLDAHSMLFLIRIIYLFAIFCPSIYLHFILELLGEAKRKKHILFPSYLFSLTFVSLGFRDWFIAGITSSNVYKYSIVPGPLYTVYVGVFAVMIIYGFYVLLDKYRIWSGFKKNQCKYLFIGFLLAFTGGLMHFLSAYGIEEKIPHDIFLVMFTSITAYSIVKYRLMDIRIVFRTVVTYSLMTAFVTSFFILVIYLPTLLFGPISRMSSFVLIGIISFG
;
A
#
# COMPACT_ATOMS: atom_id res chain seq x y z
N MET A 1 -1.72 -14.87 -3.43
CA MET A 1 -2.47 -15.37 -4.63
C MET A 1 -2.74 -14.26 -5.67
N TYR A 2 -1.93 -13.21 -5.68
CA TYR A 2 -1.73 -12.27 -6.79
C TYR A 2 -0.21 -12.34 -7.06
N PRO A 3 0.30 -12.56 -8.29
CA PRO A 3 -0.23 -12.13 -9.58
C PRO A 3 -0.40 -13.28 -10.60
N THR A 4 -0.70 -14.52 -10.20
CA THR A 4 -0.76 -15.65 -11.16
C THR A 4 -1.90 -15.56 -12.16
N ILE A 5 -3.05 -14.97 -11.78
CA ILE A 5 -4.24 -14.89 -12.65
C ILE A 5 -4.13 -13.73 -13.66
N MET A 6 -3.49 -12.61 -13.29
CA MET A 6 -3.32 -11.46 -14.18
C MET A 6 -2.12 -11.64 -15.12
N ALA A 7 -1.09 -12.36 -14.67
CA ALA A 7 0.12 -12.60 -15.44
C ALA A 7 -0.03 -13.63 -16.58
N SER A 8 -1.12 -14.42 -16.63
CA SER A 8 -1.25 -15.49 -17.63
C SER A 8 -1.47 -14.96 -19.05
N ASN A 9 -2.16 -13.83 -19.22
CA ASN A 9 -2.62 -13.32 -20.51
C ASN A 9 -2.01 -11.98 -20.95
N LEU A 10 -1.16 -11.36 -20.11
CA LEU A 10 -0.52 -10.08 -20.42
C LEU A 10 0.83 -10.30 -21.13
N ASP A 11 1.10 -9.48 -22.14
CA ASP A 11 2.41 -9.37 -22.76
C ASP A 11 3.44 -8.75 -21.79
N ALA A 12 4.72 -8.98 -22.05
CA ALA A 12 5.80 -8.56 -21.15
C ALA A 12 5.84 -7.03 -20.93
N HIS A 13 5.48 -6.23 -21.94
CA HIS A 13 5.44 -4.77 -21.82
C HIS A 13 4.32 -4.31 -20.89
N SER A 14 3.10 -4.83 -21.06
CA SER A 14 1.98 -4.52 -20.16
C SER A 14 2.24 -4.96 -18.72
N MET A 15 2.90 -6.11 -18.54
CA MET A 15 3.25 -6.59 -17.20
C MET A 15 4.29 -5.70 -16.52
N LEU A 16 5.34 -5.28 -17.24
CA LEU A 16 6.33 -4.34 -16.71
C LEU A 16 5.68 -3.00 -16.33
N PHE A 17 4.78 -2.49 -17.16
CA PHE A 17 4.03 -1.27 -16.87
C PHE A 17 3.18 -1.40 -15.60
N LEU A 18 2.44 -2.51 -15.45
CA LEU A 18 1.65 -2.79 -14.26
C LEU A 18 2.50 -2.89 -13.00
N ILE A 19 3.65 -3.59 -13.07
CA ILE A 19 4.59 -3.69 -11.96
C ILE A 19 5.10 -2.30 -11.56
N ARG A 20 5.47 -1.45 -12.53
CA ARG A 20 5.90 -0.07 -12.25
C ARG A 20 4.82 0.73 -11.52
N ILE A 21 3.54 0.59 -11.92
CA ILE A 21 2.40 1.21 -11.22
C ILE A 21 2.30 0.70 -9.77
N ILE A 22 2.36 -0.62 -9.55
CA ILE A 22 2.29 -1.21 -8.21
C ILE A 22 3.43 -0.65 -7.33
N TYR A 23 4.63 -0.53 -7.90
CA TYR A 23 5.79 -0.01 -7.19
C TYR A 23 5.64 1.47 -6.78
N LEU A 24 4.85 2.29 -7.49
CA LEU A 24 4.57 3.68 -7.06
C LEU A 24 3.95 3.71 -5.65
N PHE A 25 3.04 2.78 -5.38
CA PHE A 25 2.42 2.63 -4.06
C PHE A 25 3.39 1.97 -3.07
N ALA A 26 4.11 0.94 -3.51
CA ALA A 26 5.07 0.22 -2.66
C ALA A 26 6.19 1.12 -2.12
N ILE A 27 6.61 2.15 -2.88
CA ILE A 27 7.64 3.12 -2.49
C ILE A 27 7.26 3.91 -1.21
N PHE A 28 5.96 4.07 -0.94
CA PHE A 28 5.49 4.76 0.26
C PHE A 28 5.37 3.84 1.49
N CYS A 29 5.41 2.51 1.32
CA CYS A 29 5.27 1.56 2.41
C CYS A 29 6.17 1.84 3.63
N PRO A 30 7.50 2.04 3.51
CA PRO A 30 8.35 2.27 4.68
C PRO A 30 8.04 3.61 5.38
N SER A 31 7.68 4.65 4.62
CA SER A 31 7.30 5.96 5.17
C SER A 31 5.98 5.91 5.92
N ILE A 32 4.97 5.24 5.35
CA ILE A 32 3.66 5.04 6.00
C ILE A 32 3.80 4.15 7.23
N TYR A 33 4.59 3.08 7.15
CA TYR A 33 4.92 2.23 8.30
C TYR A 33 5.52 3.05 9.45
N LEU A 34 6.52 3.88 9.15
CA LEU A 34 7.21 4.65 10.16
C LEU A 34 6.26 5.68 10.79
N HIS A 35 5.47 6.38 9.96
CA HIS A 35 4.44 7.29 10.44
C HIS A 35 3.43 6.57 11.33
N PHE A 36 2.93 5.41 10.91
CA PHE A 36 1.99 4.62 11.69
C PHE A 36 2.54 4.26 13.07
N ILE A 37 3.77 3.75 13.15
CA ILE A 37 4.40 3.43 14.44
C ILE A 37 4.54 4.69 15.30
N LEU A 38 5.03 5.79 14.73
CA LEU A 38 5.22 7.01 15.50
C LEU A 38 3.89 7.63 15.97
N GLU A 39 2.84 7.58 15.17
CA GLU A 39 1.52 8.08 15.55
C GLU A 39 0.91 7.22 16.67
N LEU A 40 0.97 5.89 16.53
CA LEU A 40 0.52 4.95 17.54
C LEU A 40 1.19 5.18 18.90
N LEU A 41 2.49 5.51 18.88
CA LEU A 41 3.27 5.77 20.08
C LEU A 41 3.12 7.21 20.61
N GLY A 42 2.37 8.08 19.92
CA GLY A 42 2.18 9.49 20.29
C GLY A 42 3.42 10.36 20.01
N GLU A 43 4.27 9.94 19.09
CA GLU A 43 5.60 10.46 18.82
C GLU A 43 5.75 11.18 17.47
N ALA A 44 4.75 11.10 16.59
CA ALA A 44 4.82 11.65 15.23
C ALA A 44 5.13 13.15 15.20
N LYS A 45 4.46 13.95 16.04
CA LYS A 45 4.70 15.40 16.13
C LYS A 45 6.13 15.72 16.57
N ARG A 46 6.67 14.99 17.56
CA ARG A 46 8.04 15.18 18.08
C ARG A 46 9.09 14.78 17.06
N LYS A 47 8.83 13.72 16.30
CA LYS A 47 9.77 13.14 15.32
C LYS A 47 9.45 13.54 13.88
N LYS A 48 8.81 14.70 13.67
CA LYS A 48 8.54 15.25 12.32
C LYS A 48 9.79 15.39 11.46
N HIS A 49 10.94 15.63 12.08
CA HIS A 49 12.25 15.73 11.41
C HIS A 49 12.74 14.40 10.81
N ILE A 50 12.14 13.27 11.22
CA ILE A 50 12.40 11.94 10.66
C ILE A 50 11.35 11.60 9.60
N LEU A 51 10.09 11.98 9.84
CA LEU A 51 9.00 11.76 8.89
C LEU A 51 9.14 12.61 7.61
N PHE A 52 9.55 13.86 7.75
CA PHE A 52 9.74 14.73 6.59
C PHE A 52 10.72 14.15 5.55
N PRO A 53 11.97 13.78 5.92
CA PRO A 53 12.89 13.17 4.96
C PRO A 53 12.43 11.78 4.49
N SER A 54 11.68 11.01 5.28
CA SER A 54 11.16 9.72 4.80
C SER A 54 10.16 9.91 3.66
N TYR A 55 9.22 10.83 3.81
CA TYR A 55 8.26 11.14 2.74
C TYR A 55 8.93 11.81 1.54
N LEU A 56 9.90 12.70 1.76
CA LEU A 56 10.67 13.30 0.67
C LEU A 56 11.44 12.23 -0.13
N PHE A 57 12.02 11.25 0.55
CA PHE A 57 12.68 10.12 -0.06
C PHE A 57 11.71 9.29 -0.92
N SER A 58 10.55 8.91 -0.37
CA SER A 58 9.52 8.20 -1.13
C SER A 58 9.05 9.00 -2.35
N LEU A 59 8.80 10.30 -2.21
CA LEU A 59 8.37 11.16 -3.32
C LEU A 59 9.43 11.24 -4.43
N THR A 60 10.70 11.32 -4.05
CA THR A 60 11.81 11.29 -5.00
C THR A 60 11.82 9.98 -5.78
N PHE A 61 11.68 8.83 -5.10
CA PHE A 61 11.67 7.52 -5.75
C PHE A 61 10.44 7.27 -6.63
N VAL A 62 9.28 7.84 -6.29
CA VAL A 62 8.08 7.78 -7.14
C VAL A 62 8.35 8.39 -8.51
N SER A 63 9.04 9.53 -8.57
CA SER A 63 9.44 10.16 -9.84
C SER A 63 10.39 9.30 -10.68
N LEU A 64 11.08 8.35 -10.03
CA LEU A 64 12.00 7.40 -10.65
C LEU A 64 11.35 6.04 -10.92
N GLY A 65 10.10 5.82 -10.49
CA GLY A 65 9.41 4.53 -10.55
C GLY A 65 9.29 3.92 -11.95
N PHE A 66 9.22 4.77 -12.98
CA PHE A 66 9.16 4.36 -14.38
C PHE A 66 10.51 4.33 -15.11
N ARG A 67 11.62 4.66 -14.41
CA ARG A 67 12.96 4.67 -15.02
C ARG A 67 13.65 3.32 -14.84
N ASP A 68 14.43 2.94 -15.84
CA ASP A 68 15.20 1.69 -15.84
C ASP A 68 16.27 1.66 -14.73
N TRP A 69 16.70 2.83 -14.25
CA TRP A 69 17.61 2.94 -13.11
C TRP A 69 17.01 2.40 -11.79
N PHE A 70 15.68 2.36 -11.69
CA PHE A 70 14.99 1.79 -10.53
C PHE A 70 14.49 0.37 -10.82
N ILE A 71 13.70 0.19 -11.89
CA ILE A 71 13.22 -1.13 -12.33
C ILE A 71 13.66 -1.33 -13.77
N ALA A 72 14.74 -2.07 -13.97
CA ALA A 72 15.37 -2.28 -15.28
C ALA A 72 14.54 -3.17 -16.20
N GLY A 73 13.78 -4.10 -15.62
CA GLY A 73 12.94 -5.02 -16.39
C GLY A 73 12.26 -6.07 -15.52
N ILE A 74 11.80 -7.13 -16.17
CA ILE A 74 11.20 -8.31 -15.53
C ILE A 74 11.86 -9.58 -16.04
N THR A 75 11.96 -10.57 -15.17
CA THR A 75 12.47 -11.92 -15.46
C THR A 75 11.51 -12.97 -14.91
N SER A 76 11.61 -14.21 -15.36
CA SER A 76 10.84 -15.32 -14.77
C SER A 76 11.37 -15.68 -13.38
N SER A 77 10.49 -15.93 -12.42
CA SER A 77 10.84 -16.47 -11.10
C SER A 77 10.19 -17.84 -10.88
N ASN A 78 10.75 -18.64 -9.97
CA ASN A 78 10.27 -20.00 -9.70
C ASN A 78 8.91 -20.02 -8.99
N VAL A 79 8.66 -19.05 -8.11
CA VAL A 79 7.39 -18.95 -7.35
C VAL A 79 6.39 -18.05 -8.06
N TYR A 80 6.87 -16.98 -8.70
CA TYR A 80 6.05 -16.02 -9.41
C TYR A 80 6.43 -16.00 -10.88
N LYS A 81 5.44 -15.98 -11.78
CA LYS A 81 5.68 -15.92 -13.24
C LYS A 81 6.61 -14.77 -13.65
N TYR A 82 6.59 -13.66 -12.90
CA TYR A 82 7.45 -12.51 -13.10
C TYR A 82 8.07 -12.04 -11.78
N SER A 83 9.36 -11.75 -11.80
CA SER A 83 10.12 -11.00 -10.80
C SER A 83 10.77 -9.80 -11.47
N ILE A 84 11.12 -8.78 -10.69
CA ILE A 84 11.79 -7.59 -11.23
C ILE A 84 13.28 -7.83 -11.38
N VAL A 85 13.87 -7.17 -12.38
CA VAL A 85 15.31 -6.98 -12.49
C VAL A 85 15.65 -5.63 -11.85
N PRO A 86 16.38 -5.61 -10.72
CA PRO A 86 16.67 -4.38 -9.98
C PRO A 86 17.65 -3.49 -10.75
N GLY A 87 17.32 -2.21 -10.89
CA GLY A 87 18.28 -1.21 -11.34
C GLY A 87 19.21 -0.76 -10.21
N PRO A 88 20.27 0.03 -10.49
CA PRO A 88 21.22 0.48 -9.47
C PRO A 88 20.59 1.23 -8.28
N LEU A 89 19.52 2.01 -8.54
CA LEU A 89 18.82 2.75 -7.49
C LEU A 89 17.90 1.86 -6.64
N TYR A 90 17.58 0.65 -7.10
CA TYR A 90 16.78 -0.29 -6.33
C TYR A 90 17.49 -0.68 -5.02
N THR A 91 18.80 -0.91 -5.06
CA THR A 91 19.59 -1.24 -3.87
C THR A 91 19.62 -0.09 -2.87
N VAL A 92 19.69 1.15 -3.34
CA VAL A 92 19.59 2.35 -2.50
C VAL A 92 18.23 2.39 -1.81
N TYR A 93 17.15 2.14 -2.55
CA TYR A 93 15.80 2.06 -1.99
C TYR A 93 15.69 0.98 -0.91
N VAL A 94 16.17 -0.24 -1.18
CA VAL A 94 16.14 -1.35 -0.21
C VAL A 94 16.94 -1.03 1.05
N GLY A 95 18.11 -0.39 0.91
CA GLY A 95 18.92 0.03 2.05
C GLY A 95 18.19 1.03 2.95
N VAL A 96 17.61 2.08 2.35
CA VAL A 96 16.85 3.10 3.11
C VAL A 96 15.56 2.51 3.69
N PHE A 97 14.88 1.63 2.95
CA PHE A 97 13.75 0.84 3.46
C PHE A 97 14.14 0.09 4.74
N ALA A 98 15.25 -0.66 4.71
CA ALA A 98 15.71 -1.42 5.86
C ALA A 98 16.00 -0.51 7.08
N VAL A 99 16.64 0.64 6.86
CA VAL A 99 16.89 1.63 7.93
C VAL A 99 15.58 2.11 8.56
N MET A 100 14.57 2.46 7.75
CA MET A 100 13.26 2.90 8.26
C MET A 100 12.55 1.81 9.06
N ILE A 101 12.60 0.56 8.59
CA ILE A 101 12.00 -0.57 9.30
C ILE A 101 12.72 -0.85 10.62
N ILE A 102 14.06 -0.92 10.61
CA ILE A 102 14.86 -1.14 11.82
C ILE A 102 14.62 -0.02 12.85
N TYR A 103 14.54 1.23 12.39
CA TYR A 103 14.23 2.36 13.25
C TYR A 103 12.83 2.24 13.88
N GLY A 104 11.81 1.83 13.11
CA GLY A 104 10.48 1.56 13.63
C GLY A 104 10.47 0.49 14.72
N PHE A 105 11.18 -0.62 14.51
CA PHE A 105 11.36 -1.65 15.54
C PHE A 105 12.06 -1.14 16.79
N TYR A 106 13.11 -0.34 16.63
CA TYR A 106 13.83 0.26 17.75
C TYR A 106 12.89 1.11 18.63
N VAL A 107 12.10 2.00 18.02
CA VAL A 107 11.17 2.86 18.78
C VAL A 107 10.05 2.03 19.43
N LEU A 108 9.57 0.98 18.77
CA LEU A 108 8.56 0.08 19.32
C LEU A 108 9.10 -0.71 20.53
N LEU A 109 10.35 -1.20 20.46
CA LEU A 109 11.01 -1.90 21.56
C LEU A 109 11.30 -0.98 22.75
N ASP A 110 11.71 0.26 22.50
CA ASP A 110 11.90 1.27 23.54
C ASP A 110 10.61 1.46 24.36
N LYS A 111 9.48 1.68 23.69
CA LYS A 111 8.19 1.83 24.37
C LYS A 111 7.69 0.53 25.02
N TYR A 112 7.95 -0.62 24.41
CA TYR A 112 7.61 -1.92 25.00
C TYR A 112 8.28 -2.17 26.36
N ARG A 113 9.51 -1.66 26.56
CA ARG A 113 10.23 -1.78 27.84
C ARG A 113 9.63 -0.91 28.94
N ILE A 114 9.05 0.23 28.58
CA ILE A 114 8.53 1.23 29.53
C ILE A 114 7.05 0.99 29.84
N TRP A 115 6.25 0.62 28.83
CA TRP A 115 4.81 0.44 28.98
C TRP A 115 4.44 -0.84 29.72
N SER A 116 3.29 -0.81 30.40
CA SER A 116 2.72 -1.92 31.15
C SER A 116 1.28 -2.21 30.73
N GLY A 117 0.77 -3.38 31.16
CA GLY A 117 -0.61 -3.80 30.92
C GLY A 117 -0.97 -3.89 29.43
N PHE A 118 -2.09 -3.27 29.09
CA PHE A 118 -2.71 -3.39 27.76
C PHE A 118 -1.84 -2.80 26.63
N LYS A 119 -1.21 -1.64 26.88
CA LYS A 119 -0.31 -0.99 25.91
C LYS A 119 0.95 -1.81 25.63
N LYS A 120 1.47 -2.53 26.63
CA LYS A 120 2.60 -3.44 26.44
C LYS A 120 2.25 -4.59 25.49
N ASN A 121 1.06 -5.16 25.65
CA ASN A 121 0.58 -6.22 24.77
C ASN A 121 0.35 -5.71 23.34
N GLN A 122 -0.24 -4.52 23.17
CA GLN A 122 -0.36 -3.87 21.85
C GLN A 122 1.00 -3.81 21.12
N CYS A 123 2.04 -3.29 21.79
CA CYS A 123 3.39 -3.23 21.23
C CYS A 123 3.96 -4.61 20.93
N LYS A 124 3.75 -5.61 21.80
CA LYS A 124 4.22 -6.98 21.59
C LYS A 124 3.63 -7.60 20.32
N TYR A 125 2.30 -7.55 20.17
CA TYR A 125 1.64 -8.14 19.00
C TYR A 125 1.99 -7.40 17.71
N LEU A 126 2.08 -6.07 17.75
CA LEU A 126 2.57 -5.32 16.60
C LEU A 126 4.01 -5.62 16.25
N PHE A 127 4.88 -5.78 17.24
CA PHE A 127 6.28 -6.14 17.00
C PHE A 127 6.36 -7.48 16.28
N ILE A 128 5.62 -8.49 16.76
CA ILE A 128 5.58 -9.82 16.13
C ILE A 128 4.97 -9.72 14.71
N GLY A 129 3.87 -8.99 14.55
CA GLY A 129 3.23 -8.80 13.25
C GLY A 129 4.19 -8.16 12.24
N PHE A 130 4.81 -7.04 12.60
CA PHE A 130 5.76 -6.36 11.73
C PHE A 130 7.02 -7.16 11.48
N LEU A 131 7.46 -8.00 12.43
CA LEU A 131 8.58 -8.91 12.22
C LEU A 131 8.27 -9.89 11.09
N LEU A 132 7.05 -10.45 11.07
CA LEU A 132 6.60 -11.30 9.97
C LEU A 132 6.50 -10.53 8.65
N ALA A 133 5.94 -9.32 8.67
CA ALA A 133 5.90 -8.47 7.48
C ALA A 133 7.31 -8.17 6.93
N PHE A 134 8.27 -7.89 7.81
CA PHE A 134 9.66 -7.64 7.44
C PHE A 134 10.32 -8.89 6.87
N THR A 135 10.07 -10.09 7.42
CA THR A 135 10.60 -11.33 6.83
C THR A 135 10.03 -11.58 5.44
N GLY A 136 8.73 -11.32 5.22
CA GLY A 136 8.13 -11.42 3.89
C GLY A 136 8.71 -10.40 2.91
N GLY A 137 8.86 -9.14 3.34
CA GLY A 137 9.48 -8.10 2.52
C GLY A 137 10.95 -8.41 2.18
N LEU A 138 11.71 -8.95 3.12
CA LEU A 138 13.09 -9.37 2.88
C LEU A 138 13.17 -10.49 1.84
N MET A 139 12.29 -11.50 1.92
CA MET A 139 12.22 -12.56 0.91
C MET A 139 11.90 -11.99 -0.48
N HIS A 140 10.92 -11.07 -0.57
CA HIS A 140 10.56 -10.38 -1.81
C HIS A 140 11.75 -9.60 -2.41
N PHE A 141 12.47 -8.84 -1.57
CA PHE A 141 13.64 -8.09 -2.02
C PHE A 141 14.79 -8.99 -2.46
N LEU A 142 15.06 -10.08 -1.74
CA LEU A 142 16.10 -11.04 -2.09
C LEU A 142 15.78 -11.76 -3.41
N SER A 143 14.50 -11.99 -3.72
CA SER A 143 14.08 -12.57 -5.00
C SER A 143 14.49 -11.71 -6.20
N ALA A 144 14.44 -10.39 -6.07
CA ALA A 144 14.92 -9.48 -7.10
C ALA A 144 16.43 -9.64 -7.39
N TYR A 145 17.22 -10.12 -6.42
CA TYR A 145 18.65 -10.37 -6.57
C TYR A 145 18.97 -11.82 -6.95
N GLY A 146 17.98 -12.61 -7.38
CA GLY A 146 18.17 -13.97 -7.88
C GLY A 146 18.19 -15.06 -6.79
N ILE A 147 17.86 -14.72 -5.54
CA ILE A 147 17.70 -15.74 -4.49
C ILE A 147 16.31 -16.35 -4.63
N GLU A 148 16.25 -17.68 -4.78
CA GLU A 148 14.98 -18.38 -4.95
C GLU A 148 14.09 -18.26 -3.70
N GLU A 149 12.84 -17.85 -3.92
CA GLU A 149 11.82 -17.93 -2.88
C GLU A 149 11.41 -19.39 -2.69
N LYS A 150 11.63 -19.94 -1.50
CA LYS A 150 11.16 -21.30 -1.16
C LYS A 150 9.72 -21.32 -0.68
N ILE A 151 9.29 -20.21 -0.09
CA ILE A 151 7.97 -20.03 0.52
C ILE A 151 7.43 -18.72 -0.03
N PRO A 152 6.18 -18.68 -0.55
CA PRO A 152 5.57 -17.44 -0.99
C PRO A 152 5.54 -16.43 0.15
N HIS A 153 6.22 -15.29 -0.03
CA HIS A 153 6.28 -14.25 0.99
C HIS A 153 4.90 -13.72 1.43
N ASP A 154 3.88 -13.82 0.55
CA ASP A 154 2.47 -13.54 0.82
C ASP A 154 1.96 -14.15 2.13
N ILE A 155 2.42 -15.36 2.49
CA ILE A 155 1.99 -16.07 3.70
C ILE A 155 2.37 -15.26 4.94
N PHE A 156 3.54 -14.61 4.94
CA PHE A 156 3.97 -13.75 6.04
C PHE A 156 3.13 -12.48 6.15
N LEU A 157 2.67 -11.92 5.02
CA LEU A 157 1.75 -10.78 5.02
C LEU A 157 0.37 -11.18 5.57
N VAL A 158 -0.12 -12.38 5.25
CA VAL A 158 -1.37 -12.91 5.83
C VAL A 158 -1.25 -13.11 7.34
N MET A 159 -0.12 -13.64 7.82
CA MET A 159 0.12 -13.76 9.26
C MET A 159 0.22 -12.39 9.95
N PHE A 160 0.97 -11.45 9.36
CA PHE A 160 1.06 -10.06 9.84
C PHE A 160 -0.32 -9.43 10.00
N THR A 161 -1.14 -9.47 8.94
CA THR A 161 -2.47 -8.87 8.94
C THR A 161 -3.39 -9.51 9.97
N SER A 162 -3.32 -10.84 10.13
CA SER A 162 -4.07 -11.58 11.14
C SER A 162 -3.69 -11.18 12.57
N ILE A 163 -2.40 -11.08 12.87
CA ILE A 163 -1.91 -10.68 14.20
C ILE A 163 -2.28 -9.22 14.49
N THR A 164 -2.13 -8.33 13.52
CA THR A 164 -2.51 -6.93 13.65
C THR A 164 -4.02 -6.79 13.87
N ALA A 165 -4.85 -7.53 13.14
CA ALA A 165 -6.31 -7.55 13.34
C ALA A 165 -6.68 -8.04 14.75
N TYR A 166 -6.04 -9.10 15.23
CA TYR A 166 -6.20 -9.57 16.61
C TYR A 166 -5.82 -8.49 17.63
N SER A 167 -4.70 -7.77 17.40
CA SER A 167 -4.29 -6.65 18.25
C SER A 167 -5.31 -5.51 18.25
N ILE A 168 -5.88 -5.18 17.09
CA ILE A 168 -6.92 -4.15 16.97
C ILE A 168 -8.17 -4.54 17.77
N VAL A 169 -8.66 -5.77 17.62
CA VAL A 169 -9.91 -6.20 18.26
C VAL A 169 -9.73 -6.48 19.75
N LYS A 170 -8.77 -7.34 20.11
CA LYS A 170 -8.57 -7.79 21.50
C LYS A 170 -7.91 -6.72 22.34
N TYR A 171 -6.89 -6.08 21.77
CA TYR A 171 -6.09 -5.08 22.45
C TYR A 171 -6.44 -3.66 22.04
N ARG A 172 -7.63 -3.39 21.48
CA ARG A 172 -8.16 -2.05 21.13
C ARG A 172 -7.07 -1.10 20.66
N LEU A 173 -6.23 -1.57 19.73
CA LEU A 173 -5.03 -0.87 19.27
C LEU A 173 -5.36 0.55 18.79
N MET A 174 -6.54 0.68 18.19
CA MET A 174 -7.10 1.93 17.70
C MET A 174 -8.59 1.95 18.06
N ASP A 175 -9.19 3.14 18.25
CA ASP A 175 -10.64 3.25 18.39
C ASP A 175 -11.31 2.96 17.05
N ILE A 176 -11.62 1.68 16.84
CA ILE A 176 -12.21 1.19 15.60
C ILE A 176 -13.57 1.81 15.30
N ARG A 177 -14.28 2.37 16.30
CA ARG A 177 -15.60 2.99 16.07
C ARG A 177 -15.49 4.23 15.22
N ILE A 178 -14.49 5.08 15.49
CA ILE A 178 -14.27 6.31 14.73
C ILE A 178 -13.87 5.95 13.30
N VAL A 179 -12.92 5.02 13.15
CA VAL A 179 -12.45 4.58 11.83
C VAL A 179 -13.56 3.93 11.03
N PHE A 180 -14.31 3.00 11.62
CA PHE A 180 -15.42 2.33 10.96
C PHE A 180 -16.49 3.31 10.51
N ARG A 181 -16.92 4.24 11.39
CA ARG A 181 -17.88 5.29 11.03
C ARG A 181 -17.35 6.14 9.87
N THR A 182 -16.10 6.53 9.92
CA THR A 182 -15.45 7.38 8.91
C THR A 182 -15.39 6.66 7.56
N VAL A 183 -14.87 5.44 7.52
CA VAL A 183 -14.75 4.61 6.31
C VAL A 183 -16.12 4.33 5.72
N VAL A 184 -17.11 3.93 6.52
CA VAL A 184 -18.48 3.67 6.05
C VAL A 184 -19.12 4.94 5.52
N THR A 185 -19.01 6.07 6.23
CA THR A 185 -19.60 7.34 5.78
C THR A 185 -18.99 7.79 4.45
N TYR A 186 -17.65 7.82 4.34
CA TYR A 186 -16.99 8.21 3.09
C TYR A 186 -17.25 7.22 1.96
N SER A 187 -17.31 5.92 2.23
CA SER A 187 -17.62 4.91 1.21
C SER A 187 -19.04 5.06 0.69
N LEU A 188 -20.02 5.29 1.59
CA LEU A 188 -21.41 5.56 1.21
C LEU A 188 -21.54 6.87 0.44
N MET A 189 -20.86 7.94 0.85
CA MET A 189 -20.85 9.21 0.12
C MET A 189 -20.26 9.03 -1.28
N THR A 190 -19.13 8.33 -1.39
CA THR A 190 -18.47 8.07 -2.68
C THR A 190 -19.35 7.20 -3.56
N ALA A 191 -19.95 6.14 -3.02
CA ALA A 191 -20.86 5.27 -3.76
C ALA A 191 -22.12 6.01 -4.22
N PHE A 192 -22.68 6.87 -3.37
CA PHE A 192 -23.83 7.70 -3.70
C PHE A 192 -23.50 8.68 -4.84
N VAL A 193 -22.40 9.42 -4.72
CA VAL A 193 -21.94 10.36 -5.75
C VAL A 193 -21.65 9.61 -7.07
N THR A 194 -20.95 8.49 -7.00
CA THR A 194 -20.64 7.68 -8.19
C THR A 194 -21.91 7.13 -8.84
N SER A 195 -22.85 6.62 -8.04
CA SER A 195 -24.14 6.12 -8.52
C SER A 195 -24.99 7.23 -9.14
N PHE A 196 -24.99 8.42 -8.53
CA PHE A 196 -25.64 9.60 -9.09
C PHE A 196 -25.06 9.98 -10.45
N PHE A 197 -23.72 10.05 -10.59
CA PHE A 197 -23.07 10.33 -11.87
C PHE A 197 -23.38 9.27 -12.93
N ILE A 198 -23.33 7.99 -12.57
CA ILE A 198 -23.73 6.89 -13.47
C ILE A 198 -25.17 7.08 -13.91
N LEU A 199 -26.09 7.36 -12.99
CA LEU A 199 -27.50 7.55 -13.32
C LEU A 199 -27.70 8.75 -14.24
N VAL A 200 -27.08 9.90 -13.96
CA VAL A 200 -27.16 11.10 -14.83
C VAL A 200 -26.64 10.82 -16.26
N ILE A 201 -25.56 10.04 -16.40
CA ILE A 201 -24.97 9.73 -17.70
C ILE A 201 -25.81 8.71 -18.47
N TYR A 202 -26.30 7.66 -17.82
CA TYR A 202 -26.94 6.52 -18.48
C TYR A 202 -28.47 6.61 -18.55
N LEU A 203 -29.14 7.31 -17.63
CA LEU A 203 -30.60 7.47 -17.63
C LEU A 203 -31.14 8.07 -18.94
N PRO A 204 -30.52 9.11 -19.55
CA PRO A 204 -30.97 9.63 -20.84
C PRO A 204 -30.87 8.59 -21.95
N THR A 205 -29.78 7.81 -21.98
CA THR A 205 -29.60 6.76 -23.00
C THR A 205 -30.61 5.60 -22.84
N LEU A 206 -31.10 5.38 -21.63
CA LEU A 206 -32.07 4.32 -21.33
C LEU A 206 -33.51 4.74 -21.66
N LEU A 207 -33.84 6.02 -21.48
CA LEU A 207 -35.18 6.57 -21.74
C LEU A 207 -35.40 6.98 -23.21
N PHE A 208 -34.37 7.49 -23.88
CA PHE A 208 -34.49 8.11 -25.21
C PHE A 208 -33.71 7.36 -26.31
N GLY A 209 -33.15 6.19 -26.00
CA GLY A 209 -32.34 5.37 -26.92
C GLY A 209 -30.90 5.89 -27.08
N PRO A 210 -30.13 5.34 -28.05
CA PRO A 210 -28.73 5.70 -28.27
C PRO A 210 -28.59 7.16 -28.76
N ILE A 211 -28.59 8.09 -27.83
CA ILE A 211 -28.29 9.50 -28.08
C ILE A 211 -26.79 9.61 -28.38
N SER A 212 -26.40 10.40 -29.39
CA SER A 212 -25.00 10.61 -29.73
C SER A 212 -24.22 11.16 -28.52
N ARG A 213 -22.96 10.73 -28.30
CA ARG A 213 -22.14 11.14 -27.13
C ARG A 213 -22.08 12.66 -26.95
N MET A 214 -22.15 13.43 -28.04
CA MET A 214 -22.05 14.89 -28.06
C MET A 214 -23.30 15.57 -27.44
N SER A 215 -24.48 14.99 -27.63
CA SER A 215 -25.74 15.48 -27.05
C SER A 215 -25.88 15.21 -25.54
N SER A 216 -25.27 14.14 -25.01
CA SER A 216 -25.30 13.86 -23.55
C SER A 216 -24.52 14.91 -22.75
N PHE A 217 -23.38 15.40 -23.25
CA PHE A 217 -22.62 16.47 -22.58
C PHE A 217 -23.37 17.82 -22.57
N VAL A 218 -24.10 18.14 -23.65
CA VAL A 218 -24.91 19.36 -23.73
C VAL A 218 -26.08 19.32 -22.74
N LEU A 219 -26.75 18.19 -22.60
CA LEU A 219 -27.83 17.98 -21.63
C LEU A 219 -27.34 18.10 -20.18
N ILE A 220 -26.16 17.54 -19.87
CA ILE A 220 -25.53 17.69 -18.55
C ILE A 220 -25.17 19.15 -18.26
N GLY A 221 -24.69 19.88 -19.28
CA GLY A 221 -24.42 21.32 -19.17
C GLY A 221 -25.67 22.14 -18.85
N ILE A 222 -26.81 21.80 -19.46
CA ILE A 222 -28.10 22.48 -19.19
C ILE A 222 -28.61 22.16 -17.78
N ILE A 223 -28.50 20.91 -17.32
CA ILE A 223 -28.96 20.50 -15.98
C ILE A 223 -28.04 21.06 -14.87
N SER A 224 -26.76 21.30 -15.15
CA SER A 224 -25.80 21.82 -14.16
C SER A 224 -25.81 23.34 -14.03
N PHE A 225 -26.38 24.07 -15.00
CA PHE A 225 -26.44 25.54 -15.01
C PHE A 225 -27.87 26.12 -14.99
N GLY A 226 -28.90 25.27 -14.94
CA GLY A 226 -30.30 25.64 -14.73
C GLY A 226 -30.75 25.35 -13.30
#